data_AF-A0A2M7C7Z6-F1
#
_entry.id   AF-A0A2M7C7Z6-F1
#
_cell.length_a   1.000
_cell.length_b   1.000
_cell.length_c   1.000
_cell.angle_alpha   90.00
_cell.angle_beta   90.00
_cell.angle_gamma   90.00
#
_symmetry.space_group_name_H-M   'P 1'
#
loop_
_entity.id
_entity.type
_entity.pdbx_description
1 polymer ?
#
loop_
_entity_poly.entity_id
_entity_poly.type
_entity_poly.pdbx_seq_one_letter_code
_entity_poly.pdbx_strand_id
1 'polypeptide(L)'
;MKIAIFANTGRAKVRKNLTLLKKILKKEGIAVSKSGFDTAFVLGGDGWLLKTLRGLRSKNVSIYFFPMGENTHARGFKISDTSKILAGSLKALKYRPPYLQSSMTAFNDIVIRTGKVARTMKYEVRAGGKTMRCEGDGVIVSTPLGSTAYNLAAGGKSLPLGSKKTAVTPILTFRGNSKGMLAGDKLNISVNILSKQGDVWEIADGCLIKPAASLTKISRKKASCRIIFPATQKSGGKK
;
A
#
# COMPACT_ATOMS: atom_id res chain seq x y z
N MET A 1 -14.08 1.26 -23.43
CA MET A 1 -13.09 1.35 -22.34
C MET A 1 -12.27 2.61 -22.52
N LYS A 2 -12.12 3.44 -21.48
CA LYS A 2 -11.30 4.66 -21.53
C LYS A 2 -10.10 4.48 -20.61
N ILE A 3 -8.88 4.55 -21.14
CA ILE A 3 -7.65 4.23 -20.40
C ILE A 3 -6.87 5.51 -20.07
N ALA A 4 -6.45 5.66 -18.82
CA ALA A 4 -5.37 6.58 -18.44
C ALA A 4 -4.07 5.82 -18.20
N ILE A 5 -2.93 6.46 -18.47
CA ILE A 5 -1.60 5.90 -18.19
C ILE A 5 -0.91 6.74 -17.11
N PHE A 6 -0.44 6.07 -16.06
CA PHE A 6 0.38 6.64 -15.00
C PHE A 6 1.77 6.01 -15.08
N ALA A 7 2.81 6.81 -15.34
CA ALA A 7 4.15 6.28 -15.57
C ALA A 7 5.24 7.14 -14.94
N ASN A 8 6.25 6.49 -14.37
CA ASN A 8 7.47 7.17 -13.90
C ASN A 8 8.44 7.48 -15.04
N THR A 9 8.20 8.57 -15.79
CA THR A 9 9.01 8.90 -16.97
C THR A 9 10.47 9.28 -16.64
N GLY A 10 10.83 9.48 -15.37
CA GLY A 10 12.22 9.69 -14.95
C GLY A 10 13.15 8.50 -15.24
N ARG A 11 12.62 7.27 -15.36
CA ARG A 11 13.43 6.05 -15.61
C ARG A 11 13.42 5.62 -17.07
N ALA A 12 14.60 5.35 -17.64
CA ALA A 12 14.76 4.93 -19.04
C ALA A 12 13.94 3.67 -19.39
N LYS A 13 13.97 2.64 -18.54
CA LYS A 13 13.17 1.41 -18.72
C LYS A 13 11.68 1.69 -18.81
N VAL A 14 11.16 2.65 -18.02
CA VAL A 14 9.74 3.03 -18.06
C VAL A 14 9.42 3.75 -19.36
N ARG A 15 10.27 4.68 -19.83
CA ARG A 15 10.08 5.36 -21.12
C ARG A 15 10.00 4.38 -22.29
N LYS A 16 10.94 3.42 -22.35
CA LYS A 16 10.94 2.37 -23.39
C LYS A 16 9.64 1.56 -23.39
N ASN A 17 9.20 1.09 -22.23
CA ASN A 17 7.99 0.29 -22.09
C ASN A 17 6.71 1.11 -22.33
N LEU A 18 6.72 2.39 -21.99
CA LEU A 18 5.62 3.30 -22.29
C LEU A 18 5.43 3.48 -23.81
N THR A 19 6.51 3.60 -24.57
CA THR A 19 6.45 3.66 -26.04
C THR A 19 5.86 2.38 -26.62
N LEU A 20 6.31 1.21 -26.14
CA LEU A 20 5.77 -0.08 -26.57
C LEU A 20 4.27 -0.20 -26.26
N LEU A 21 3.87 0.15 -25.03
CA LEU A 21 2.48 0.14 -24.61
C LEU A 21 1.61 1.03 -25.49
N LYS A 22 2.03 2.27 -25.76
CA LYS A 22 1.31 3.18 -26.65
C LYS A 22 1.17 2.64 -28.07
N LYS A 23 2.19 1.94 -28.59
CA LYS A 23 2.13 1.29 -29.90
C LYS A 23 1.08 0.18 -29.93
N ILE A 24 1.00 -0.64 -28.89
CA ILE A 24 -0.03 -1.68 -28.74
C ILE A 24 -1.42 -1.04 -28.68
N LEU A 25 -1.61 -0.04 -27.81
CA LEU A 25 -2.92 0.64 -27.68
C LEU A 25 -3.38 1.25 -29.01
N LYS A 26 -2.47 1.88 -29.77
CA LYS A 26 -2.77 2.43 -31.10
C LYS A 26 -3.20 1.35 -32.09
N LYS A 27 -2.50 0.21 -32.11
CA LYS A 27 -2.84 -0.94 -32.98
C LYS A 27 -4.25 -1.48 -32.68
N GLU A 28 -4.63 -1.49 -31.40
CA GLU A 28 -5.92 -1.97 -30.92
C GLU A 28 -7.02 -0.89 -30.97
N GLY A 29 -6.73 0.28 -31.57
CA GLY A 29 -7.70 1.38 -31.70
C GLY A 29 -8.09 2.07 -30.39
N ILE A 30 -7.32 1.90 -29.32
CA ILE A 30 -7.62 2.46 -27.99
C ILE A 30 -6.92 3.80 -27.77
N ALA A 31 -7.71 4.86 -27.58
CA ALA A 31 -7.21 6.17 -27.21
C ALA A 31 -6.94 6.28 -25.69
N VAL A 32 -5.88 7.01 -25.33
CA VAL A 32 -5.56 7.35 -23.93
C VAL A 32 -6.29 8.65 -23.55
N SER A 33 -7.02 8.63 -22.44
CA SER A 33 -7.73 9.79 -21.91
C SER A 33 -7.11 10.29 -20.61
N LYS A 34 -7.12 11.62 -20.41
CA LYS A 34 -6.74 12.27 -19.15
C LYS A 34 -7.92 12.37 -18.17
N SER A 35 -9.16 12.25 -18.64
CA SER A 35 -10.38 12.40 -17.84
C SER A 35 -11.45 11.37 -18.21
N GLY A 36 -12.40 11.11 -17.30
CA GLY A 36 -13.51 10.18 -17.55
C GLY A 36 -13.09 8.73 -17.86
N PHE A 37 -11.90 8.32 -17.43
CA PHE A 37 -11.39 6.97 -17.63
C PHE A 37 -11.92 6.00 -16.57
N ASP A 38 -12.14 4.76 -16.99
CA ASP A 38 -12.58 3.63 -16.15
C ASP A 38 -11.43 2.65 -15.87
N THR A 39 -10.32 2.81 -16.58
CA THR A 39 -9.16 1.92 -16.53
C THR A 39 -7.88 2.74 -16.40
N ALA A 40 -6.96 2.30 -15.54
CA ALA A 40 -5.66 2.93 -15.34
C ALA A 40 -4.54 1.91 -15.53
N PHE A 41 -3.60 2.20 -16.43
CA PHE A 41 -2.39 1.42 -16.62
C PHE A 41 -1.24 2.11 -15.89
N VAL A 42 -0.62 1.43 -14.93
CA VAL A 42 0.40 1.99 -14.06
C VAL A 42 1.74 1.32 -14.37
N LEU A 43 2.74 2.11 -14.78
CA LEU A 43 4.07 1.65 -15.16
C LEU A 43 5.09 2.23 -14.17
N GLY A 44 5.68 1.38 -13.33
CA GLY A 44 6.61 1.84 -12.31
C GLY A 44 6.89 0.79 -11.24
N GLY A 45 7.48 1.25 -10.14
CA GLY A 45 7.62 0.44 -8.93
C GLY A 45 6.46 0.65 -7.95
N ASP A 46 6.55 0.02 -6.79
CA ASP A 46 5.50 0.01 -5.76
C ASP A 46 5.08 1.42 -5.33
N GLY A 47 6.02 2.35 -5.17
CA GLY A 47 5.71 3.73 -4.80
C GLY A 47 4.80 4.45 -5.81
N TRP A 48 4.93 4.16 -7.11
CA TRP A 48 4.04 4.72 -8.14
C TRP A 48 2.65 4.08 -8.12
N LEU A 49 2.58 2.79 -7.82
CA LEU A 49 1.31 2.10 -7.58
C LEU A 49 0.57 2.73 -6.39
N LEU A 50 1.25 2.90 -5.24
CA LEU A 50 0.67 3.52 -4.05
C LEU A 50 0.23 4.97 -4.30
N LYS A 51 1.05 5.76 -4.99
CA LYS A 51 0.69 7.13 -5.39
C LYS A 51 -0.60 7.15 -6.23
N THR A 52 -0.71 6.24 -7.19
CA THR A 52 -1.88 6.13 -8.08
C THR A 52 -3.12 5.69 -7.30
N LEU A 53 -2.99 4.70 -6.42
CA LEU A 53 -4.07 4.24 -5.55
C LEU A 53 -4.61 5.36 -4.67
N ARG A 54 -3.75 6.18 -4.06
CA ARG A 54 -4.19 7.34 -3.26
C ARG A 54 -4.99 8.35 -4.07
N GLY A 55 -4.55 8.66 -5.29
CA GLY A 55 -5.24 9.58 -6.21
C GLY A 55 -6.59 9.04 -6.71
N LEU A 56 -6.69 7.72 -6.93
CA LEU A 56 -7.88 7.08 -7.49
C LEU A 56 -8.79 6.40 -6.46
N ARG A 57 -8.47 6.48 -5.16
CA ARG A 57 -9.15 5.71 -4.09
C ARG A 57 -10.68 5.80 -4.10
N SER A 58 -11.24 6.95 -4.49
CA SER A 58 -12.70 7.20 -4.51
C SER A 58 -13.31 7.08 -5.92
N LYS A 59 -12.53 6.65 -6.92
CA LYS A 59 -12.98 6.49 -8.30
C LYS A 59 -13.20 5.01 -8.61
N ASN A 60 -14.23 4.70 -9.37
CA ASN A 60 -14.56 3.32 -9.78
C ASN A 60 -13.66 2.84 -10.93
N VAL A 61 -12.34 2.88 -10.74
CA VAL A 61 -11.33 2.59 -11.78
C VAL A 61 -10.67 1.23 -11.56
N SER A 62 -10.47 0.47 -12.64
CA SER A 62 -9.68 -0.77 -12.65
C SER A 62 -8.22 -0.45 -12.96
N ILE A 63 -7.33 -0.81 -12.05
CA ILE A 63 -5.90 -0.50 -12.09
C ILE A 63 -5.14 -1.77 -12.51
N TYR A 64 -4.49 -1.71 -13.66
CA TYR A 64 -3.55 -2.72 -14.14
C TYR A 64 -2.13 -2.21 -13.91
N PHE A 65 -1.38 -2.94 -13.09
CA PHE A 65 -0.01 -2.58 -12.77
C PHE A 65 0.96 -3.34 -13.68
N PHE A 66 1.95 -2.64 -14.20
CA PHE A 66 3.07 -3.15 -14.99
C PHE A 66 4.35 -2.85 -14.20
N PRO A 67 4.85 -3.81 -13.40
CA PRO A 67 6.01 -3.63 -12.53
C PRO A 67 7.27 -3.27 -13.32
N MET A 68 8.03 -2.28 -12.85
CA MET A 68 9.25 -1.78 -13.50
C MET A 68 10.35 -1.55 -12.47
N GLY A 69 11.37 -2.41 -12.50
CA GLY A 69 12.58 -2.29 -11.67
C GLY A 69 12.76 -3.47 -10.74
N GLU A 70 13.99 -3.70 -10.29
CA GLU A 70 14.40 -4.89 -9.54
C GLU A 70 13.78 -4.97 -8.14
N ASN A 71 13.57 -3.83 -7.47
CA ASN A 71 13.02 -3.76 -6.12
C ASN A 71 11.48 -3.62 -6.09
N THR A 72 10.78 -4.06 -7.15
CA THR A 72 9.31 -3.97 -7.22
C THR A 72 8.71 -5.29 -6.75
N HIS A 73 7.97 -5.28 -5.64
CA HIS A 73 7.43 -6.48 -5.03
C HIS A 73 5.97 -6.72 -5.41
N ALA A 74 5.22 -5.67 -5.77
CA ALA A 74 3.83 -5.82 -6.16
C ALA A 74 3.72 -6.61 -7.47
N ARG A 75 2.84 -7.62 -7.44
CA ARG A 75 2.52 -8.42 -8.63
C ARG A 75 1.77 -7.57 -9.66
N GLY A 76 2.07 -7.81 -10.93
CA GLY A 76 1.38 -7.16 -12.04
C GLY A 76 1.62 -7.88 -13.36
N PHE A 77 1.21 -7.24 -14.46
CA PHE A 77 1.25 -7.78 -15.80
C PHE A 77 2.54 -7.42 -16.54
N LYS A 78 2.87 -8.19 -17.58
CA LYS A 78 3.89 -7.82 -18.55
C LYS A 78 3.27 -6.90 -19.60
N ILE A 79 4.07 -6.04 -20.23
CA ILE A 79 3.57 -5.18 -21.33
C ILE A 79 3.02 -6.03 -22.49
N SER A 80 3.59 -7.20 -22.73
CA SER A 80 3.09 -8.18 -23.71
C SER A 80 1.67 -8.70 -23.42
N ASP A 81 1.20 -8.60 -22.18
CA ASP A 81 -0.15 -9.04 -21.81
C ASP A 81 -1.22 -8.01 -22.21
N THR A 82 -0.83 -6.82 -22.65
CA THR A 82 -1.75 -5.71 -22.96
C THR A 82 -2.87 -6.13 -23.90
N SER A 83 -2.58 -6.71 -25.08
CA SER A 83 -3.65 -7.12 -26.01
C SER A 83 -4.64 -8.11 -25.39
N LYS A 84 -4.15 -9.03 -24.55
CA LYS A 84 -5.03 -9.99 -23.84
C LYS A 84 -5.87 -9.32 -22.75
N ILE A 85 -5.31 -8.29 -22.07
CA ILE A 85 -6.06 -7.44 -21.12
C ILE A 85 -7.19 -6.74 -21.87
N LEU A 86 -6.89 -6.11 -23.01
CA LEU A 86 -7.86 -5.37 -23.82
C LEU A 86 -8.97 -6.28 -24.35
N ALA A 87 -8.62 -7.48 -24.79
CA ALA A 87 -9.57 -8.50 -25.25
C ALA A 87 -10.40 -9.15 -24.11
N GLY A 88 -10.09 -8.87 -22.84
CA GLY A 88 -10.76 -9.49 -21.71
C GLY A 88 -10.48 -11.00 -21.54
N SER A 89 -9.46 -11.53 -22.23
CA SER A 89 -9.18 -12.98 -22.29
C SER A 89 -8.26 -13.49 -21.18
N LEU A 90 -7.76 -12.61 -20.31
CA LEU A 90 -6.96 -13.00 -19.15
C LEU A 90 -7.82 -13.26 -17.92
N LYS A 91 -7.59 -14.42 -17.30
CA LYS A 91 -8.03 -14.67 -15.92
C LYS A 91 -7.34 -13.67 -15.00
N ALA A 92 -8.12 -12.92 -14.24
CA ALA A 92 -7.61 -11.89 -13.35
C ALA A 92 -8.40 -11.81 -12.05
N LEU A 93 -7.70 -11.56 -10.95
CA LEU A 93 -8.30 -11.33 -9.64
C LEU A 93 -8.57 -9.83 -9.47
N LYS A 94 -9.83 -9.48 -9.18
CA LYS A 94 -10.24 -8.11 -8.86
C LYS A 94 -10.19 -7.89 -7.35
N TYR A 95 -9.33 -7.00 -6.88
CA TYR A 95 -9.19 -6.69 -5.45
C TYR A 95 -9.50 -5.23 -5.18
N ARG A 96 -10.39 -4.94 -4.22
CA ARG A 96 -10.56 -3.58 -3.68
C ARG A 96 -9.68 -3.44 -2.44
N PRO A 97 -8.50 -2.82 -2.56
CA PRO A 97 -7.61 -2.69 -1.42
C PRO A 97 -8.26 -1.80 -0.35
N PRO A 98 -8.18 -2.18 0.93
CA PRO A 98 -8.43 -1.25 2.01
C PRO A 98 -7.28 -0.22 2.06
N TYR A 99 -7.56 0.91 2.70
CA TYR A 99 -6.55 1.89 3.05
C TYR A 99 -6.77 2.35 4.50
N LEU A 100 -5.72 2.82 5.13
CA LEU A 100 -5.75 3.48 6.42
C LEU A 100 -5.95 4.98 6.22
N GLN A 101 -6.78 5.57 7.06
CA GLN A 101 -7.04 7.00 7.11
C GLN A 101 -6.77 7.53 8.51
N SER A 102 -5.87 8.51 8.56
CA SER A 102 -5.53 9.36 9.71
C SER A 102 -5.50 10.83 9.26
N SER A 103 -4.49 11.61 9.65
CA SER A 103 -4.10 12.87 9.00
C SER A 103 -3.70 12.68 7.52
N MET A 104 -3.37 11.44 7.12
CA MET A 104 -2.97 11.04 5.77
C MET A 104 -3.64 9.73 5.35
N THR A 105 -3.58 9.44 4.06
CA THR A 105 -4.08 8.19 3.48
C THR A 105 -2.90 7.26 3.17
N ALA A 106 -2.97 6.01 3.63
CA ALA A 106 -1.97 4.99 3.36
C ALA A 106 -2.61 3.69 2.84
N PHE A 107 -2.10 3.11 1.76
CA PHE A 107 -2.53 1.81 1.25
C PHE A 107 -1.74 0.64 1.84
N ASN A 108 -0.48 0.87 2.22
CA ASN A 108 0.33 -0.08 2.94
C ASN A 108 0.21 0.15 4.45
N ASP A 109 0.80 1.23 4.95
CA ASP A 109 0.97 1.42 6.38
C ASP A 109 1.07 2.89 6.80
N ILE A 110 0.67 3.13 8.05
CA ILE A 110 0.94 4.35 8.80
C ILE A 110 1.95 3.97 9.89
N VAL A 111 3.08 4.66 9.87
CA VAL A 111 4.16 4.50 10.85
C VAL A 111 4.16 5.72 11.76
N ILE A 112 4.18 5.51 13.06
CA ILE A 112 4.42 6.56 14.06
C ILE A 112 5.73 6.21 14.73
N ARG A 113 6.77 7.02 14.51
CA ARG A 113 8.10 6.72 15.04
C ARG A 113 8.90 7.95 15.41
N THR A 114 9.83 7.77 16.34
CA THR A 114 10.87 8.76 16.65
C THR A 114 11.73 9.07 15.42
N GLY A 115 12.07 10.36 15.24
CA GLY A 115 12.98 10.81 14.20
C GLY A 115 14.44 10.89 14.63
N LYS A 116 14.73 10.78 15.94
CA LYS A 116 16.09 10.91 16.47
C LYS A 116 16.73 9.54 16.69
N VAL A 117 17.99 9.40 16.28
CA VAL A 117 18.84 8.24 16.56
C VAL A 117 19.01 8.09 18.07
N ALA A 118 18.98 6.85 18.56
CA ALA A 118 19.16 6.50 19.97
C ALA A 118 18.15 7.17 20.94
N ARG A 119 16.94 7.50 20.47
CA ARG A 119 15.87 8.09 21.28
C ARG A 119 14.57 7.33 21.09
N THR A 120 13.95 6.92 22.19
CA THR A 120 12.69 6.17 22.18
C THR A 120 11.47 7.05 22.43
N MET A 121 10.29 6.50 22.15
CA MET A 121 9.01 7.04 22.57
C MET A 121 8.24 6.00 23.38
N LYS A 122 7.53 6.46 24.43
CA LYS A 122 6.54 5.67 25.15
C LYS A 122 5.18 5.93 24.52
N TYR A 123 4.46 4.87 24.20
CA TYR A 123 3.16 5.00 23.56
C TYR A 123 2.20 3.90 24.00
N GLU A 124 0.92 4.19 23.84
CA GLU A 124 -0.18 3.27 24.04
C GLU A 124 -0.99 3.14 22.76
N VAL A 125 -1.25 1.91 22.34
CA VAL A 125 -2.15 1.60 21.22
C VAL A 125 -3.42 0.95 21.76
N ARG A 126 -4.58 1.47 21.35
CA ARG A 126 -5.89 0.87 21.68
C ARG A 126 -6.62 0.46 20.41
N ALA A 127 -7.22 -0.72 20.42
CA ALA A 127 -8.09 -1.20 19.36
C ALA A 127 -9.13 -2.20 19.91
N GLY A 128 -10.42 -1.84 19.86
CA GLY A 128 -11.53 -2.72 20.27
C GLY A 128 -11.37 -3.35 21.65
N GLY A 129 -11.18 -2.52 22.68
CA GLY A 129 -11.00 -2.95 24.06
C GLY A 129 -9.63 -3.52 24.41
N LYS A 130 -8.76 -3.80 23.43
CA LYS A 130 -7.38 -4.22 23.66
C LYS A 130 -6.47 -3.01 23.75
N THR A 131 -5.55 -3.05 24.71
CA THR A 131 -4.54 -2.02 24.94
C THR A 131 -3.15 -2.64 24.90
N MET A 132 -2.22 -1.96 24.25
CA MET A 132 -0.80 -2.31 24.17
C MET A 132 0.02 -1.10 24.56
N ARG A 133 0.91 -1.22 25.53
CA ARG A 133 1.87 -0.18 25.91
C ARG A 133 3.27 -0.64 25.58
N CYS A 134 4.03 0.24 24.93
CA CYS A 134 5.39 -0.04 24.51
C CYS A 134 6.28 1.19 24.67
N GLU A 135 7.57 0.93 24.82
CA GLU A 135 8.65 1.90 24.72
C GLU A 135 9.66 1.38 23.71
N GLY A 136 9.94 2.17 22.68
CA GLY A 136 10.82 1.78 21.59
C GLY A 136 10.84 2.84 20.49
N ASP A 137 11.17 2.43 19.27
CA ASP A 137 11.32 3.34 18.14
C ASP A 137 9.98 3.86 17.60
N GLY A 138 8.91 3.08 17.75
CA GLY A 138 7.60 3.45 17.25
C GLY A 138 6.69 2.27 17.00
N VAL A 139 5.67 2.47 16.18
CA VAL A 139 4.68 1.46 15.82
C VAL A 139 4.23 1.63 14.36
N ILE A 140 3.97 0.49 13.71
CA ILE A 140 3.41 0.39 12.37
C ILE A 140 1.97 -0.10 12.48
N VAL A 141 1.04 0.58 11.81
CA VAL A 141 -0.31 0.09 11.55
C VAL A 141 -0.41 -0.22 10.07
N SER A 142 -0.68 -1.47 9.71
CA SER A 142 -0.53 -1.97 8.34
C SER A 142 -1.78 -2.68 7.82
N THR A 143 -2.18 -2.36 6.59
CA THR A 143 -3.24 -3.08 5.86
C THR A 143 -2.76 -4.47 5.45
N PRO A 144 -3.66 -5.36 4.98
CA PRO A 144 -3.22 -6.61 4.38
C PRO A 144 -2.25 -6.44 3.19
N LEU A 145 -2.41 -5.38 2.39
CA LEU A 145 -1.50 -5.10 1.27
C LEU A 145 -0.11 -4.67 1.76
N GLY A 146 -0.05 -3.84 2.81
CA GLY A 146 1.21 -3.40 3.42
C GLY A 146 1.87 -4.41 4.35
N SER A 147 1.16 -5.48 4.72
CA SER A 147 1.64 -6.44 5.71
C SER A 147 2.93 -7.16 5.29
N THR A 148 3.20 -7.22 3.98
CA THR A 148 4.42 -7.77 3.38
C THR A 148 5.50 -6.71 3.09
N ALA A 149 5.24 -5.43 3.39
CA ALA A 149 6.17 -4.32 3.19
C ALA A 149 6.94 -4.04 4.50
N TYR A 150 6.95 -2.79 4.98
CA TYR A 150 7.71 -2.42 6.18
C TYR A 150 7.26 -3.19 7.43
N ASN A 151 5.97 -3.53 7.52
CA ASN A 151 5.43 -4.38 8.56
C ASN A 151 6.16 -5.74 8.66
N LEU A 152 6.44 -6.39 7.52
CA LEU A 152 7.14 -7.68 7.51
C LEU A 152 8.60 -7.51 7.94
N ALA A 153 9.27 -6.47 7.45
CA ALA A 153 10.65 -6.15 7.83
C ALA A 153 10.79 -5.85 9.33
N ALA A 154 9.76 -5.28 9.96
CA ALA A 154 9.72 -5.04 11.40
C ALA A 154 9.32 -6.29 12.23
N GLY A 155 9.21 -7.48 11.62
CA GLY A 155 8.82 -8.72 12.30
C GLY A 155 7.30 -8.88 12.53
N GLY A 156 6.49 -8.06 11.85
CA GLY A 156 5.04 -8.10 11.93
C GLY A 156 4.43 -9.28 11.19
N LYS A 157 3.17 -9.58 11.53
CA LYS A 157 2.42 -10.67 10.89
C LYS A 157 2.07 -10.32 9.44
N SER A 158 2.45 -11.19 8.50
CA SER A 158 1.95 -11.16 7.13
C SER A 158 0.47 -11.55 7.09
N LEU A 159 -0.34 -10.81 6.34
CA LEU A 159 -1.78 -11.01 6.26
C LEU A 159 -2.17 -11.40 4.82
N PRO A 160 -3.04 -12.42 4.65
CA PRO A 160 -3.60 -12.74 3.34
C PRO A 160 -4.35 -11.57 2.71
N LEU A 161 -4.27 -11.43 1.38
CA LEU A 161 -5.10 -10.48 0.64
C LEU A 161 -6.58 -10.75 0.94
N GLY A 162 -7.34 -9.69 1.26
CA GLY A 162 -8.74 -9.80 1.66
C GLY A 162 -8.98 -10.01 3.16
N SER A 163 -7.94 -10.19 3.98
CA SER A 163 -8.07 -10.29 5.43
C SER A 163 -8.85 -9.11 6.03
N LYS A 164 -9.82 -9.39 6.91
CA LYS A 164 -10.56 -8.40 7.70
C LYS A 164 -9.78 -7.95 8.95
N LYS A 165 -8.45 -8.06 8.93
CA LYS A 165 -7.56 -7.61 10.00
C LYS A 165 -6.60 -6.52 9.52
N THR A 166 -6.19 -5.68 10.45
CA THR A 166 -5.08 -4.72 10.33
C THR A 166 -4.00 -5.15 11.31
N ALA A 167 -2.75 -5.19 10.87
CA ALA A 167 -1.63 -5.51 11.74
C ALA A 167 -1.15 -4.26 12.48
N VAL A 168 -0.83 -4.42 13.76
CA VAL A 168 -0.16 -3.40 14.58
C VAL A 168 1.14 -4.01 15.07
N THR A 169 2.26 -3.45 14.61
CA THR A 169 3.60 -4.00 14.81
C THR A 169 4.49 -2.95 15.46
N PRO A 170 4.87 -3.14 16.73
CA PRO A 170 5.87 -2.33 17.40
C PRO A 170 7.22 -2.36 16.67
N ILE A 171 7.97 -1.26 16.69
CA ILE A 171 9.30 -1.15 16.07
C ILE A 171 10.34 -1.12 17.20
N LEU A 172 11.31 -2.04 17.15
CA LEU A 172 12.45 -2.12 18.07
C LEU A 172 12.06 -1.83 19.53
N THR A 173 11.13 -2.64 20.05
CA THR A 173 10.59 -2.45 21.40
C THR A 173 11.63 -2.83 22.44
N PHE A 174 11.97 -1.89 23.31
CA PHE A 174 12.85 -2.12 24.46
C PHE A 174 12.07 -2.52 25.72
N ARG A 175 10.87 -1.97 25.94
CA ARG A 175 9.96 -2.37 27.04
C ARG A 175 8.52 -2.49 26.57
N GLY A 176 7.77 -3.44 27.13
CA GLY A 176 6.35 -3.65 26.83
C GLY A 176 6.10 -4.82 25.87
N ASN A 177 4.99 -4.78 25.14
CA ASN A 177 4.56 -5.88 24.28
C ASN A 177 5.20 -5.79 22.89
N SER A 178 6.21 -6.61 22.61
CA SER A 178 6.89 -6.69 21.32
C SER A 178 6.17 -7.55 20.27
N LYS A 179 5.14 -8.33 20.64
CA LYS A 179 4.43 -9.25 19.72
C LYS A 179 3.39 -8.56 18.83
N GLY A 180 3.06 -7.30 19.14
CA GLY A 180 2.04 -6.53 18.43
C GLY A 180 0.62 -7.06 18.64
N MET A 181 -0.32 -6.60 17.80
CA MET A 181 -1.70 -7.07 17.82
C MET A 181 -2.36 -7.05 16.44
N LEU A 182 -3.50 -7.74 16.32
CA LEU A 182 -4.37 -7.68 15.15
C LEU A 182 -5.68 -6.97 15.50
N ALA A 183 -5.98 -5.89 14.80
CA ALA A 183 -7.24 -5.17 14.91
C ALA A 183 -8.23 -5.64 13.84
N GLY A 184 -9.52 -5.77 14.19
CA GLY A 184 -10.59 -6.00 13.23
C GLY A 184 -10.81 -4.80 12.30
N ASP A 185 -11.34 -5.06 11.10
CA ASP A 185 -11.52 -4.04 10.04
C ASP A 185 -12.51 -2.92 10.38
N LYS A 186 -13.43 -3.14 11.32
CA LYS A 186 -14.37 -2.13 11.84
C LYS A 186 -13.83 -1.33 13.03
N LEU A 187 -12.68 -1.71 13.58
CA LEU A 187 -12.14 -1.06 14.78
C LEU A 187 -11.30 0.15 14.41
N ASN A 188 -11.54 1.25 15.14
CA ASN A 188 -10.61 2.37 15.15
C ASN A 188 -9.39 1.99 16.02
N ILE A 189 -8.21 2.35 15.53
CA ILE A 189 -6.95 2.18 16.23
C ILE A 189 -6.52 3.58 16.68
N SER A 190 -6.22 3.75 17.96
CA SER A 190 -5.64 4.99 18.46
C SER A 190 -4.23 4.76 18.97
N VAL A 191 -3.29 5.61 18.57
CA VAL A 191 -1.93 5.63 19.09
C VAL A 191 -1.76 6.91 19.91
N ASN A 192 -1.58 6.76 21.21
CA ASN A 192 -1.37 7.84 22.16
C ASN A 192 0.11 7.89 22.55
N ILE A 193 0.78 9.01 22.30
CA ILE A 193 2.17 9.25 22.69
C ILE A 193 2.17 9.69 24.15
N LEU A 194 2.70 8.85 25.03
CA LEU A 194 2.76 9.09 26.47
C LEU A 194 3.96 9.97 26.83
N SER A 195 5.10 9.70 26.20
CA SER A 195 6.30 10.54 26.30
C SER A 195 7.17 10.36 25.05
N LYS A 196 7.93 11.38 24.69
CA LYS A 196 8.83 11.35 23.53
C LYS A 196 10.15 12.04 23.85
N GLN A 197 11.25 11.52 23.34
CA GLN A 197 12.55 12.19 23.39
C GLN A 197 12.88 12.75 21.99
N GLY A 198 12.36 13.94 21.68
CA GLY A 198 12.49 14.59 20.37
C GLY A 198 11.25 14.47 19.49
N ASP A 199 11.43 14.73 18.19
CA ASP A 199 10.33 14.73 17.24
C ASP A 199 9.85 13.32 16.91
N VAL A 200 8.53 13.18 16.82
CA VAL A 200 7.85 11.95 16.39
C VAL A 200 7.11 12.27 15.11
N TRP A 201 7.25 11.38 14.14
CA TRP A 201 6.71 11.54 12.79
C TRP A 201 5.63 10.51 12.53
N GLU A 202 4.56 10.97 11.87
CA GLU A 202 3.60 10.12 11.20
C GLU A 202 4.02 9.99 9.73
N ILE A 203 4.15 8.77 9.24
CA ILE A 203 4.61 8.47 7.88
C ILE A 203 3.60 7.54 7.23
N ALA A 204 3.02 7.96 6.10
CA ALA A 204 2.10 7.16 5.31
C ALA A 204 2.80 6.63 4.04
N ASP A 205 2.72 5.31 3.83
CA ASP A 205 3.28 4.61 2.67
C ASP A 205 4.77 4.96 2.39
N GLY A 206 5.53 5.25 3.44
CA GLY A 206 6.95 5.61 3.37
C GLY A 206 7.28 6.90 2.59
N CYS A 207 6.30 7.73 2.24
CA CYS A 207 6.53 8.90 1.37
C CYS A 207 5.83 10.19 1.79
N LEU A 208 4.74 10.11 2.55
CA LEU A 208 4.09 11.29 3.12
C LEU A 208 4.48 11.37 4.59
N ILE A 209 5.07 12.50 5.01
CA ILE A 209 5.64 12.67 6.35
C ILE A 209 5.04 13.93 6.97
N LYS A 210 4.55 13.83 8.21
CA LYS A 210 4.07 14.96 9.02
C LYS A 210 4.47 14.76 10.48
N PRO A 211 4.59 15.83 11.29
CA PRO A 211 4.70 15.69 12.74
C PRO A 211 3.51 14.87 13.28
N ALA A 212 3.79 13.90 14.14
CA ALA A 212 2.73 13.10 14.76
C ALA A 212 2.00 13.92 15.83
N ALA A 213 0.67 13.83 15.85
CA ALA A 213 -0.13 14.33 16.96
C ALA A 213 0.12 13.48 18.23
N SER A 214 -0.12 14.06 19.41
CA SER A 214 -0.07 13.30 20.67
C SER A 214 -1.05 12.13 20.66
N LEU A 215 -2.19 12.28 19.99
CA LEU A 215 -3.16 11.21 19.77
C LEU A 215 -3.47 11.09 18.27
N THR A 216 -3.01 10.01 17.65
CA THR A 216 -3.33 9.68 16.25
C THR A 216 -4.44 8.65 16.21
N LYS A 217 -5.57 9.00 15.58
CA LYS A 217 -6.68 8.07 15.31
C LYS A 217 -6.56 7.55 13.87
N ILE A 218 -6.58 6.23 13.73
CA ILE A 218 -6.42 5.52 12.47
C ILE A 218 -7.67 4.65 12.24
N SER A 219 -8.31 4.84 11.09
CA SER A 219 -9.46 4.05 10.66
C SER A 219 -9.15 3.30 9.37
N ARG A 220 -9.67 2.09 9.23
CA ARG A 220 -9.59 1.34 7.98
C ARG A 220 -10.80 1.65 7.11
N LYS A 221 -10.55 2.04 5.86
CA LYS A 221 -11.58 2.33 4.85
C LYS A 221 -11.40 1.43 3.63
N LYS A 222 -12.44 1.37 2.79
CA LYS A 222 -12.42 0.62 1.53
C LYS A 222 -12.26 1.59 0.36
N ALA A 223 -11.38 1.27 -0.58
CA ALA A 223 -11.30 2.00 -1.84
C ALA A 223 -12.44 1.59 -2.79
N SER A 224 -12.86 2.53 -3.63
CA SER A 224 -13.73 2.28 -4.78
C SER A 224 -12.96 1.73 -5.98
N CYS A 225 -11.69 2.12 -6.12
CA CYS A 225 -10.82 1.59 -7.16
C CYS A 225 -10.46 0.12 -6.89
N ARG A 226 -10.09 -0.59 -7.95
CA ARG A 226 -9.73 -2.01 -7.89
C ARG A 226 -8.34 -2.21 -8.47
N ILE A 227 -7.51 -3.00 -7.80
CA ILE A 227 -6.31 -3.56 -8.41
C ILE A 227 -6.73 -4.83 -9.14
N ILE A 228 -6.24 -4.97 -10.37
CA ILE A 228 -6.37 -6.18 -11.16
C ILE A 228 -5.04 -6.92 -11.06
N PHE A 229 -5.06 -8.15 -10.56
CA PHE A 229 -3.88 -9.01 -10.50
C PHE A 229 -3.98 -10.10 -11.57
N PRO A 230 -2.85 -10.50 -12.19
CA PRO A 230 -2.83 -11.70 -13.00
C PRO A 230 -3.23 -12.90 -12.12
N ALA A 231 -4.09 -13.77 -12.62
CA ALA A 231 -4.34 -15.05 -11.95
C ALA A 231 -3.02 -15.83 -11.93
N THR A 232 -2.63 -16.34 -10.76
CA THR A 232 -1.49 -17.26 -10.68
C THR A 232 -1.79 -18.48 -11.55
N GLN A 233 -0.95 -18.75 -12.56
CA GLN A 233 -0.70 -20.14 -12.92
C GLN A 233 -0.24 -20.83 -11.63
N LYS A 234 -0.84 -21.96 -11.28
CA LYS A 234 -0.49 -22.74 -10.09
C LYS A 234 1.04 -22.82 -9.98
N SER A 235 1.63 -22.09 -9.03
CA SER A 235 2.97 -22.42 -8.58
C SER A 235 2.82 -23.73 -7.83
N GLY A 236 3.27 -24.83 -8.46
CA GLY A 236 3.45 -26.10 -7.78
C GLY A 236 4.21 -25.82 -6.49
N GLY A 237 3.58 -26.15 -5.37
CA GLY A 237 4.22 -26.06 -4.07
C GLY A 237 5.49 -26.90 -4.12
N LYS A 238 6.64 -26.24 -3.98
CA LYS A 238 7.76 -26.91 -3.36
C LYS A 238 7.67 -26.59 -1.87
N LYS A 239 7.56 -27.70 -1.14
CA LYS A 239 7.52 -27.85 0.31
C LYS A 239 8.58 -27.00 1.00
#